data_AF-A0A5K0ZSM6-F1
#
_entry.id   AF-A0A5K0ZSM6-F1
#
_cell.length_a   1.000
_cell.length_b   1.000
_cell.length_c   1.000
_cell.angle_alpha   90.00
_cell.angle_beta   90.00
_cell.angle_gamma   90.00
#
_symmetry.space_group_name_H-M   'P 1'
#
loop_
_entity.id
_entity.type
_entity.pdbx_description
1 polymer ?
#
loop_
_entity_poly.entity_id
_entity_poly.type
_entity_poly.pdbx_seq_one_letter_code
_entity_poly.pdbx_strand_id
1 'polypeptide(L)'
;TFVRADGAFVPFADSFDLSKVTTSVKGVGDMGEVIHVDLQAPIGTIIGKPVVKVGRSSGLTKGMILAYALEYNDDKGICYFTDFLVIGEDGQTFDLEGDSGSLILIVDDGLEKPRPIGIIWGGTENRGRLKLKDGLGLCSWTSAVDLGRLLNLLELDLVTRDEELQ
;
A
#
# COMPACT_ATOMS: atom_id res chain seq x y z
N THR A 1 19.09 14.37 -7.16
CA THR A 1 18.61 14.03 -5.80
C THR A 1 17.77 12.78 -5.89
N PHE A 2 17.89 11.86 -4.94
CA PHE A 2 17.13 10.61 -4.90
C PHE A 2 16.14 10.64 -3.75
N VAL A 3 14.91 10.19 -4.00
CA VAL A 3 13.89 10.01 -2.96
C VAL A 3 13.59 8.53 -2.85
N ARG A 4 13.71 7.99 -1.63
CA ARG A 4 13.39 6.59 -1.30
C ARG A 4 12.12 6.53 -0.46
N ALA A 5 11.50 5.35 -0.45
CA ALA A 5 10.38 4.97 0.39
C ALA A 5 10.42 5.59 1.78
N ASP A 6 9.30 6.17 2.19
CA ASP A 6 9.09 6.81 3.49
C ASP A 6 8.20 5.91 4.36
N GLY A 7 8.64 5.66 5.59
CA GLY A 7 7.98 4.79 6.54
C GLY A 7 8.45 5.13 7.94
N ALA A 8 7.50 5.27 8.86
CA ALA A 8 7.76 5.60 10.24
C ALA A 8 6.83 4.81 11.15
N PHE A 9 7.30 4.52 12.36
CA PHE A 9 6.50 4.01 13.44
C PHE A 9 6.27 5.10 14.47
N VAL A 10 5.04 5.22 14.95
CA VAL A 10 4.66 6.16 16.01
C VAL A 10 4.12 5.34 17.17
N PRO A 11 4.82 5.26 18.32
CA PRO A 11 4.31 4.54 19.47
C PRO A 11 3.08 5.25 20.03
N PHE A 12 2.12 4.48 20.55
CA PHE A 12 1.03 5.05 21.32
C PHE A 12 1.57 5.72 22.59
N ALA A 13 0.92 6.79 23.02
CA ALA A 13 1.20 7.39 24.32
C ALA A 13 0.75 6.43 25.44
N ASP A 14 1.44 6.43 26.57
CA ASP A 14 1.10 5.57 27.73
C ASP A 14 -0.33 5.79 28.25
N SER A 15 -0.91 6.96 27.99
CA SER A 15 -2.28 7.33 28.36
C SER A 15 -3.34 6.91 27.33
N PHE A 16 -2.93 6.32 26.21
CA PHE A 16 -3.83 5.94 25.15
C PHE A 16 -4.62 4.68 25.54
N ASP A 17 -5.94 4.75 25.36
CA ASP A 17 -6.85 3.67 25.69
C ASP A 17 -6.87 2.63 24.56
N LEU A 18 -6.09 1.56 24.71
CA LEU A 18 -5.99 0.47 23.73
C LEU A 18 -7.32 -0.24 23.46
N SER A 19 -8.32 -0.14 24.35
CA SER A 19 -9.65 -0.71 24.11
C SER A 19 -10.41 -0.07 22.94
N LYS A 20 -9.92 1.08 22.44
CA LYS A 20 -10.45 1.78 21.25
C LYS A 20 -9.81 1.31 19.94
N VAL A 21 -8.83 0.44 20.01
CA VAL A 21 -8.16 -0.13 18.84
C VAL A 21 -8.78 -1.47 18.51
N THR A 22 -8.99 -1.72 17.22
CA THR A 22 -9.37 -3.02 16.70
C THR A 22 -8.38 -3.40 15.62
N THR A 23 -8.09 -4.68 15.47
CA THR A 23 -7.26 -5.20 14.36
C THR A 23 -8.03 -5.28 13.03
N SER A 24 -9.36 -5.13 13.05
CA SER A 24 -10.20 -5.09 11.85
C SER A 24 -10.02 -3.81 11.03
N VAL A 25 -10.01 -3.95 9.71
CA VAL A 25 -9.96 -2.82 8.78
C VAL A 25 -11.38 -2.39 8.41
N LYS A 26 -11.71 -1.12 8.63
CA LYS A 26 -13.07 -0.58 8.42
C LYS A 26 -13.57 -0.82 6.99
N GLY A 27 -14.67 -1.57 6.86
CA GLY A 27 -15.30 -1.87 5.56
C GLY A 27 -14.61 -3.01 4.78
N VAL A 28 -13.57 -3.62 5.34
CA VAL A 28 -12.85 -4.77 4.78
C VAL A 28 -13.01 -5.99 5.69
N GLY A 29 -12.90 -5.81 7.01
CA GLY A 29 -12.98 -6.88 8.01
C GLY A 29 -11.61 -7.24 8.57
N ASP A 30 -11.50 -8.47 9.09
CA ASP A 30 -10.26 -8.97 9.68
C ASP A 30 -9.19 -9.19 8.62
N MET A 31 -7.94 -8.95 9.01
CA MET A 31 -6.79 -9.19 8.15
C MET A 31 -6.09 -10.52 8.48
N GLY A 32 -5.40 -11.06 7.49
CA GLY A 32 -4.46 -12.16 7.67
C GLY A 32 -3.04 -11.67 7.89
N GLU A 33 -2.10 -12.60 7.88
CA GLU A 33 -0.67 -12.32 8.05
C GLU A 33 -0.10 -11.46 6.93
N VAL A 34 0.90 -10.63 7.27
CA VAL A 34 1.66 -9.81 6.32
C VAL A 34 2.22 -10.66 5.18
N ILE A 35 2.15 -10.14 3.96
CA ILE A 35 2.82 -10.73 2.80
C ILE A 35 4.26 -10.22 2.79
N HIS A 36 5.20 -11.13 2.97
CA HIS A 36 6.60 -10.88 2.68
C HIS A 36 6.86 -11.18 1.19
N VAL A 37 7.35 -10.18 0.47
CA VAL A 37 7.70 -10.32 -0.94
C VAL A 37 8.89 -11.26 -1.10
N ASP A 38 8.66 -12.37 -1.79
CA ASP A 38 9.72 -13.28 -2.24
C ASP A 38 10.13 -12.94 -3.67
N LEU A 39 11.34 -12.41 -3.84
CA LEU A 39 11.89 -12.05 -5.15
C LEU A 39 12.22 -13.26 -6.03
N GLN A 40 12.23 -14.48 -5.47
CA GLN A 40 12.40 -15.72 -6.24
C GLN A 40 11.07 -16.29 -6.73
N ALA A 41 9.94 -15.81 -6.21
CA ALA A 41 8.62 -16.26 -6.62
C ALA A 41 8.26 -15.73 -8.02
N PRO A 42 7.36 -16.42 -8.76
CA PRO A 42 6.89 -15.94 -10.05
C PRO A 42 6.28 -14.53 -9.94
N ILE A 43 6.55 -13.65 -10.92
CA ILE A 43 6.09 -12.24 -10.87
C ILE A 43 4.57 -12.07 -10.66
N GLY A 44 3.77 -13.03 -11.15
CA GLY A 44 2.31 -13.04 -10.99
C GLY A 44 1.82 -13.32 -9.57
N THR A 45 2.71 -13.59 -8.60
CA THR A 45 2.34 -13.65 -7.17
C THR A 45 2.05 -12.26 -6.62
N ILE A 46 2.60 -11.20 -7.23
CA ILE A 46 2.48 -9.81 -6.80
C ILE A 46 1.81 -8.96 -7.89
N ILE A 47 2.32 -9.02 -9.11
CA ILE A 47 1.87 -8.17 -10.21
C ILE A 47 0.52 -8.68 -10.73
N GLY A 48 -0.41 -7.75 -10.93
CA GLY A 48 -1.77 -8.03 -11.34
C GLY A 48 -2.70 -8.44 -10.19
N LYS A 49 -2.21 -8.47 -8.95
CA LYS A 49 -3.05 -8.80 -7.79
C LYS A 49 -4.02 -7.67 -7.47
N PRO A 50 -5.30 -7.99 -7.18
CA PRO A 50 -6.25 -6.99 -6.72
C PRO A 50 -5.90 -6.55 -5.30
N VAL A 51 -6.05 -5.26 -5.05
CA VAL A 51 -5.77 -4.67 -3.74
C VAL A 51 -6.88 -3.72 -3.31
N VAL A 52 -7.02 -3.58 -2.00
CA VAL A 52 -7.85 -2.57 -1.36
C VAL A 52 -7.03 -1.73 -0.41
N LYS A 53 -7.50 -0.52 -0.16
CA LYS A 53 -7.05 0.28 0.98
C LYS A 53 -8.20 1.11 1.52
N VAL A 54 -8.09 1.52 2.78
CA VAL A 54 -9.06 2.39 3.44
C VAL A 54 -8.34 3.64 3.90
N GLY A 55 -8.55 4.73 3.16
CA GLY A 55 -7.93 6.02 3.44
C GLY A 55 -8.88 6.98 4.15
N ARG A 56 -8.33 8.01 4.80
CA ARG A 56 -9.13 9.04 5.47
C ARG A 56 -9.95 9.86 4.49
N SER A 57 -9.39 10.17 3.32
CA SER A 57 -9.94 11.10 2.35
C SER A 57 -10.81 10.40 1.32
N SER A 58 -10.31 9.30 0.73
CA SER A 58 -11.05 8.56 -0.31
C SER A 58 -11.90 7.41 0.23
N GLY A 59 -11.73 7.02 1.50
CA GLY A 59 -12.42 5.86 2.07
C GLY A 59 -11.90 4.54 1.49
N LEU A 60 -12.81 3.57 1.31
CA LEU A 60 -12.48 2.26 0.73
C LEU A 60 -12.33 2.37 -0.79
N THR A 61 -11.13 2.09 -1.29
CA THR A 61 -10.80 2.10 -2.72
C THR A 61 -10.21 0.78 -3.15
N LYS A 62 -10.47 0.40 -4.39
CA LYS A 62 -9.94 -0.82 -5.03
C LYS A 62 -8.93 -0.47 -6.11
N GLY A 63 -7.99 -1.37 -6.33
CA GLY A 63 -6.93 -1.18 -7.30
C GLY A 63 -6.22 -2.47 -7.65
N MET A 64 -5.12 -2.33 -8.37
CA MET A 64 -4.27 -3.43 -8.80
C MET A 64 -2.80 -3.06 -8.72
N ILE A 65 -1.96 -4.00 -8.28
CA ILE A 65 -0.51 -3.83 -8.30
C ILE A 65 -0.02 -3.97 -9.74
N LEU A 66 0.60 -2.91 -10.28
CA LEU A 66 1.10 -2.88 -11.66
C LEU A 66 2.60 -3.15 -11.76
N ALA A 67 3.38 -2.69 -10.78
CA ALA A 67 4.83 -2.87 -10.77
C ALA A 67 5.36 -3.04 -9.34
N TYR A 68 6.51 -3.71 -9.26
CA TYR A 68 7.30 -3.83 -8.04
C TYR A 68 8.75 -3.37 -8.32
N ALA A 69 9.38 -2.69 -7.34
CA ALA A 69 10.73 -2.13 -7.41
C ALA A 69 10.93 -1.20 -8.63
N LEU A 70 10.08 -0.18 -8.75
CA LEU A 70 10.11 0.77 -9.86
C LEU A 70 11.00 1.98 -9.55
N GLU A 71 11.88 2.29 -10.48
CA GLU A 71 12.65 3.54 -10.54
C GLU A 71 12.17 4.39 -11.71
N TYR A 72 11.94 5.69 -11.48
CA TYR A 72 11.60 6.63 -12.54
C TYR A 72 12.11 8.04 -12.21
N ASN A 73 12.30 8.84 -13.26
CA ASN A 73 12.69 10.24 -13.14
C ASN A 73 11.48 11.13 -13.44
N ASP A 74 11.30 12.19 -12.66
CA ASP A 74 10.36 13.25 -13.00
C ASP A 74 10.95 14.24 -14.03
N ASP A 75 10.10 15.14 -14.54
CA ASP A 75 10.50 16.18 -15.50
C ASP A 75 11.53 17.17 -14.94
N LYS A 76 11.76 17.16 -13.62
CA LYS A 76 12.76 17.99 -12.92
C LYS A 76 14.07 17.23 -12.69
N GLY A 77 14.19 15.99 -13.16
CA GLY A 77 15.38 15.15 -13.00
C GLY A 77 15.56 14.59 -11.59
N ILE A 78 14.48 14.54 -10.79
CA ILE A 78 14.48 13.85 -9.50
C ILE A 78 14.17 12.37 -9.75
N CYS A 79 15.04 11.51 -9.23
CA CYS A 79 14.87 10.07 -9.31
C CYS A 79 14.10 9.56 -8.09
N TYR A 80 13.00 8.87 -8.34
CA TYR A 80 12.14 8.25 -7.34
C TYR A 80 12.29 6.74 -7.41
N PHE A 81 12.34 6.12 -6.24
CA PHE A 81 12.30 4.67 -6.08
C PHE A 81 11.08 4.30 -5.23
N THR A 82 10.19 3.47 -5.77
CA THR A 82 9.01 2.96 -5.07
C THR A 82 8.97 1.44 -5.13
N ASP A 83 8.60 0.79 -4.02
CA ASP A 83 8.51 -0.66 -3.98
C ASP A 83 7.27 -1.13 -4.74
N PHE A 84 6.12 -0.49 -4.57
CA PHE A 84 4.90 -0.82 -5.31
C PHE A 84 4.42 0.38 -6.13
N LEU A 85 3.85 0.06 -7.29
CA LEU A 85 3.03 0.95 -8.07
C LEU A 85 1.63 0.37 -8.18
N VAL A 86 0.64 1.09 -7.64
CA VAL A 86 -0.77 0.67 -7.62
C VAL A 86 -1.60 1.62 -8.46
N ILE A 87 -2.53 1.08 -9.24
CA ILE A 87 -3.51 1.85 -10.01
C ILE A 87 -4.91 1.59 -9.47
N GLY A 88 -5.80 2.59 -9.54
CA GLY A 88 -7.19 2.42 -9.15
C GLY A 88 -7.99 1.68 -10.22
N GLU A 89 -9.09 1.05 -9.81
CA GLU A 89 -10.04 0.42 -10.73
C GLU A 89 -10.89 1.46 -11.49
N ASP A 90 -11.40 1.07 -12.66
CA ASP A 90 -12.34 1.85 -13.47
C ASP A 90 -11.92 3.30 -13.79
N GLY A 91 -10.60 3.54 -13.87
CA GLY A 91 -10.03 4.85 -14.15
C GLY A 91 -10.13 5.83 -12.97
N GLN A 92 -10.54 5.38 -11.79
CA GLN A 92 -10.51 6.16 -10.55
C GLN A 92 -9.09 6.21 -9.98
N THR A 93 -8.81 7.23 -9.17
CA THR A 93 -7.56 7.28 -8.42
C THR A 93 -7.60 6.26 -7.29
N PHE A 94 -6.48 5.59 -7.03
CA PHE A 94 -6.40 4.68 -5.89
C PHE A 94 -6.27 5.44 -4.58
N ASP A 95 -5.65 6.62 -4.54
CA ASP A 95 -5.52 7.47 -3.35
C ASP A 95 -5.84 8.94 -3.63
N LEU A 96 -6.07 9.69 -2.54
CA LEU A 96 -6.21 11.15 -2.51
C LEU A 96 -5.31 11.74 -1.42
N GLU A 97 -5.06 13.05 -1.47
CA GLU A 97 -4.32 13.74 -0.42
C GLU A 97 -4.95 13.48 0.96
N GLY A 98 -4.13 13.06 1.92
CA GLY A 98 -4.56 12.62 3.25
C GLY A 98 -4.70 11.10 3.42
N ASP A 99 -4.55 10.31 2.37
CA ASP A 99 -4.50 8.85 2.46
C ASP A 99 -3.08 8.28 2.69
N SER A 100 -2.05 9.13 2.72
CA SER A 100 -0.68 8.72 3.06
C SER A 100 -0.64 8.00 4.41
N GLY A 101 0.11 6.90 4.47
CA GLY A 101 0.15 6.00 5.64
C GLY A 101 -0.94 4.93 5.65
N SER A 102 -1.88 4.92 4.71
CA SER A 102 -2.91 3.87 4.65
C SER A 102 -2.33 2.53 4.25
N LEU A 103 -2.83 1.48 4.89
CA LEU A 103 -2.49 0.08 4.63
C LEU A 103 -3.12 -0.42 3.32
N ILE A 104 -2.32 -1.09 2.50
CA ILE A 104 -2.75 -1.77 1.28
C ILE A 104 -2.83 -3.27 1.56
N LEU A 105 -3.98 -3.85 1.25
CA LEU A 105 -4.24 -5.28 1.44
C LEU A 105 -4.50 -5.94 0.09
N ILE A 106 -3.89 -7.09 -0.16
CA ILE A 106 -4.27 -7.98 -1.27
C ILE A 106 -5.61 -8.64 -0.92
N VAL A 107 -6.52 -8.57 -1.89
CA VAL A 107 -7.80 -9.29 -1.87
C VAL A 107 -7.84 -10.17 -3.12
N ASP A 108 -7.60 -11.46 -2.95
CA ASP A 108 -7.58 -12.44 -4.04
C ASP A 108 -8.61 -13.53 -3.71
N ASP A 109 -9.29 -14.07 -4.71
CA ASP A 109 -10.42 -15.00 -4.58
C ASP A 109 -10.03 -16.31 -3.86
N GLY A 110 -8.72 -16.62 -3.79
CA GLY A 110 -8.17 -17.75 -3.05
C GLY A 110 -7.80 -17.48 -1.59
N LEU A 111 -7.94 -16.24 -1.10
CA LEU A 111 -7.59 -15.87 0.28
C LEU A 111 -8.81 -15.89 1.20
N GLU A 112 -8.67 -16.54 2.36
CA GLU A 112 -9.71 -16.50 3.40
C GLU A 112 -9.87 -15.11 4.01
N LYS A 113 -8.75 -14.37 4.14
CA LYS A 113 -8.70 -13.00 4.67
C LYS A 113 -7.84 -12.11 3.78
N PRO A 114 -8.20 -10.82 3.63
CA PRO A 114 -7.33 -9.82 3.03
C PRO A 114 -5.98 -9.78 3.74
N ARG A 115 -4.88 -9.69 2.99
CA ARG A 115 -3.52 -9.75 3.57
C ARG A 115 -2.75 -8.46 3.32
N PRO A 116 -2.17 -7.84 4.36
CA PRO A 116 -1.44 -6.60 4.21
C PRO A 116 -0.13 -6.82 3.45
N ILE A 117 0.19 -5.92 2.52
CA ILE A 117 1.40 -6.02 1.68
C ILE A 117 2.19 -4.71 1.60
N GLY A 118 1.54 -3.55 1.74
CA GLY A 118 2.21 -2.28 1.56
C GLY A 118 1.56 -1.12 2.29
N ILE A 119 2.25 0.02 2.32
CA ILE A 119 1.76 1.28 2.89
C ILE A 119 1.93 2.39 1.85
N ILE A 120 0.92 3.25 1.71
CA ILE A 120 0.98 4.41 0.82
C ILE A 120 1.96 5.43 1.35
N TRP A 121 2.89 5.89 0.52
CA TRP A 121 3.82 6.99 0.87
C TRP A 121 3.83 8.13 -0.16
N GLY A 122 3.04 8.02 -1.24
CA GLY A 122 2.81 9.14 -2.14
C GLY A 122 1.83 8.83 -3.27
N GLY A 123 1.00 9.82 -3.61
CA GLY A 123 0.03 9.78 -4.71
C GLY A 123 0.30 10.85 -5.77
N THR A 124 -0.12 10.59 -7.00
CA THR A 124 0.21 11.39 -8.19
C THR A 124 -0.80 12.48 -8.55
N GLU A 125 -1.18 13.35 -7.62
CA GLU A 125 -1.71 14.65 -8.10
C GLU A 125 -0.58 15.53 -8.65
N ASN A 126 0.67 15.34 -8.20
CA ASN A 126 1.81 16.22 -8.55
C ASN A 126 3.00 15.52 -9.22
N ARG A 127 2.92 14.22 -9.58
CA ARG A 127 4.09 13.41 -10.01
C ARG A 127 3.95 12.68 -11.36
N GLY A 128 2.93 13.01 -12.16
CA GLY A 128 2.71 12.48 -13.51
C GLY A 128 1.63 11.40 -13.61
N ARG A 129 1.28 10.99 -14.84
CA ARG A 129 0.27 9.94 -15.11
C ARG A 129 0.85 8.89 -16.05
N LEU A 130 0.44 7.63 -15.90
CA LEU A 130 0.90 6.53 -16.74
C LEU A 130 -0.09 6.21 -17.85
N LYS A 131 0.40 5.98 -19.07
CA LYS A 131 -0.40 5.39 -20.14
C LYS A 131 -0.28 3.87 -20.06
N LEU A 132 -1.35 3.19 -19.62
CA LEU A 132 -1.31 1.74 -19.38
C LEU A 132 -1.41 0.89 -20.64
N LYS A 133 -2.25 1.31 -21.61
CA LYS A 133 -2.39 0.65 -22.91
C LYS A 133 -2.63 1.70 -24.00
N ASP A 134 -2.34 1.32 -25.23
CA ASP A 134 -2.70 2.17 -26.37
C ASP A 134 -4.23 2.27 -26.50
N GLY A 135 -4.74 3.47 -26.74
CA GLY A 135 -6.17 3.78 -26.76
C GLY A 135 -6.84 4.03 -25.39
N LEU A 136 -6.18 3.74 -24.26
CA LEU A 136 -6.65 4.14 -22.92
C LEU A 136 -6.07 5.49 -22.51
N GLY A 137 -6.86 6.25 -21.74
CA GLY A 137 -6.44 7.52 -21.16
C GLY A 137 -5.29 7.34 -20.15
N LEU A 138 -4.69 8.45 -19.76
CA LEU A 138 -3.69 8.48 -18.69
C LEU A 138 -4.32 8.06 -17.36
N CYS A 139 -3.67 7.16 -16.62
CA CYS A 139 -4.11 6.72 -15.30
C CYS A 139 -3.22 7.33 -14.22
N SER A 140 -3.84 7.77 -13.13
CA SER A 140 -3.12 8.10 -11.90
C SER A 140 -2.60 6.81 -11.26
N TRP A 141 -1.53 6.95 -10.47
CA TRP A 141 -0.92 5.82 -9.80
C TRP A 141 -0.45 6.22 -8.40
N THR A 142 -0.30 5.23 -7.54
CA THR A 142 0.06 5.40 -6.14
C THR A 142 1.37 4.68 -5.87
N SER A 143 2.30 5.40 -5.24
CA SER A 143 3.54 4.86 -4.72
C SER A 143 3.30 4.23 -3.34
N ALA A 144 3.75 3.00 -3.17
CA ALA A 144 3.68 2.30 -1.90
C ALA A 144 5.00 1.62 -1.53
N VAL A 145 5.22 1.44 -0.23
CA VAL A 145 6.39 0.79 0.37
C VAL A 145 6.09 -0.68 0.62
N ASP A 146 7.10 -1.53 0.50
CA ASP A 146 7.05 -2.93 0.92
C ASP A 146 6.90 -3.03 2.45
N LEU A 147 5.71 -3.43 2.91
CA LEU A 147 5.41 -3.48 4.33
C LEU A 147 6.26 -4.51 5.05
N GLY A 148 6.41 -5.71 4.49
CA GLY A 148 7.19 -6.78 5.12
C GLY A 148 8.65 -6.37 5.28
N ARG A 149 9.21 -5.69 4.28
CA ARG A 149 10.56 -5.13 4.37
C ARG A 149 10.65 -3.98 5.38
N LEU A 150 9.67 -3.08 5.41
CA LEU A 150 9.63 -1.95 6.34
C LEU A 150 9.58 -2.43 7.79
N LEU A 151 8.71 -3.39 8.09
CA LEU A 151 8.58 -4.01 9.41
C LEU A 151 9.89 -4.65 9.87
N ASN A 152 10.55 -5.40 8.98
CA ASN A 152 11.88 -5.98 9.27
C ASN A 152 12.93 -4.92 9.59
N LEU A 153 12.92 -3.77 8.89
CA LEU A 153 13.87 -2.68 9.13
C LEU A 153 13.60 -1.93 10.44
N LEU A 154 12.34 -1.88 10.85
CA LEU A 154 11.91 -1.23 12.09
C LEU A 154 11.93 -2.19 13.29
N GLU A 155 12.16 -3.48 13.07
CA GLU A 155 12.08 -4.55 14.08
C GLU A 155 10.71 -4.60 14.76
N LEU A 156 9.65 -4.54 13.94
CA LEU A 156 8.25 -4.53 14.39
C LEU A 156 7.45 -5.67 13.77
N ASP A 157 6.46 -6.16 14.51
CA ASP A 157 5.43 -7.06 14.01
C ASP A 157 4.10 -6.32 13.86
N LEU A 158 3.30 -6.73 12.86
CA LEU A 158 1.96 -6.20 12.69
C LEU A 158 0.98 -7.02 13.52
N VAL A 159 0.27 -6.37 14.44
CA VAL A 159 -0.79 -6.99 15.23
C VAL A 159 -2.01 -7.24 14.33
N THR A 160 -2.34 -8.51 14.10
CA THR A 160 -3.44 -8.92 13.19
C THR A 160 -4.65 -9.50 13.94
N ARG A 161 -4.51 -9.73 15.24
CA ARG A 161 -5.54 -10.33 16.08
C ARG A 161 -5.72 -9.53 17.36
N ASP A 162 -6.95 -9.39 17.82
CA ASP A 162 -7.24 -8.58 19.01
C ASP A 162 -6.61 -9.16 20.29
N GLU A 163 -6.32 -10.47 20.33
CA GLU A 163 -5.62 -11.09 21.46
C GLU A 163 -4.17 -10.63 21.60
N GLU A 164 -3.54 -10.15 20.52
CA GLU A 164 -2.15 -9.66 20.51
C GLU A 164 -2.06 -8.20 20.99
N LEU A 165 -3.20 -7.52 21.22
CA LEU A 165 -3.25 -6.17 21.78
C LEU A 165 -3.12 -6.14 23.32
N GLN A 166 -2.99 -7.30 23.99
CA GLN A 166 -2.97 -7.46 25.44
C GLN A 166 -1.56 -7.54 26.05
#